data_AF-A0A0N4VAH0-F1
#
_entry.id   AF-A0A0N4VAH0-F1
#
_cell.length_a   1.000
_cell.length_b   1.000
_cell.length_c   1.000
_cell.angle_alpha   90.00
_cell.angle_beta   90.00
_cell.angle_gamma   90.00
#
_symmetry.space_group_name_H-M   'P 1'
#
loop_
_entity.id
_entity.type
_entity.pdbx_description
1 polymer ?
#
loop_
_entity_poly.entity_id
_entity_poly.type
_entity_poly.pdbx_seq_one_letter_code
_entity_poly.pdbx_strand_id
1 'polypeptide(L)'
;MEDYKYLFKVVLVGNAGVGKTCLVRKFTQLLRYQFWIITFLYDYDIERIGPVKCSFITFFKGIFPPGQSATIGVDFMIKTVKVGDDKIKLQIWDTAGQERFRSITQSYYRSAHAIVLVYDVACQPSFDCLPEWLGEIEQYANRRVFKILVGNKVDKDDEREIPERIGKNFADANGFDYFLETSALDATNVDLLFHEVATRLTNDMKKCDDRYSNYKSDGRSAGISLMDRVTMQANSCCARN
;
A
#
# COMPACT_ATOMS: atom_id res chain seq x y z
N MET A 1 2.11 21.28 -13.84
CA MET A 1 2.42 20.25 -12.83
C MET A 1 1.26 20.29 -11.85
N GLU A 2 0.43 19.25 -11.73
CA GLU A 2 -0.64 19.26 -10.74
C GLU A 2 -0.03 19.35 -9.34
N ASP A 3 -0.41 20.40 -8.61
CA ASP A 3 0.05 20.64 -7.25
C ASP A 3 -0.55 19.56 -6.33
N TYR A 4 0.29 18.97 -5.48
CA TYR A 4 -0.10 17.93 -4.53
C TYR A 4 0.37 18.33 -3.16
N LYS A 5 -0.45 18.07 -2.13
CA LYS A 5 -0.18 18.57 -0.79
C LYS A 5 0.79 17.67 -0.01
N TYR A 6 0.62 16.36 -0.12
CA TYR A 6 1.47 15.38 0.58
C TYR A 6 1.93 14.28 -0.37
N LEU A 7 3.12 13.75 -0.09
CA LEU A 7 3.75 12.61 -0.76
C LEU A 7 4.05 11.55 0.28
N PHE A 8 3.48 10.36 0.12
CA PHE A 8 3.70 9.25 1.06
C PHE A 8 4.34 8.06 0.37
N LYS A 9 5.33 7.49 1.05
CA LYS A 9 6.02 6.27 0.65
C LYS A 9 5.34 5.06 1.30
N VAL A 10 4.81 4.16 0.48
CA VAL A 10 4.17 2.91 0.90
C VAL A 10 5.00 1.75 0.37
N VAL A 11 5.34 0.78 1.21
CA VAL A 11 6.12 -0.41 0.81
C VAL A 11 5.27 -1.66 1.04
N LEU A 12 5.16 -2.51 0.02
CA LEU A 12 4.49 -3.81 0.13
C LEU A 12 5.54 -4.91 0.34
N VAL A 13 5.31 -5.79 1.31
CA VAL A 13 6.18 -6.93 1.65
C VAL A 13 5.39 -8.20 1.96
N GLY A 14 6.09 -9.35 1.96
CA GLY A 14 5.50 -10.68 2.13
C GLY A 14 6.10 -11.69 1.14
N ASN A 15 5.77 -12.97 1.31
CA ASN A 15 6.33 -14.06 0.49
C ASN A 15 6.03 -13.92 -1.01
N ALA A 16 6.76 -14.67 -1.84
CA ALA A 16 6.50 -14.79 -3.27
C ALA A 16 5.10 -15.38 -3.49
N GLY A 17 4.39 -14.90 -4.51
CA GLY A 17 3.08 -15.44 -4.87
C GLY A 17 1.89 -14.97 -4.03
N VAL A 18 2.08 -14.23 -2.93
CA VAL A 18 0.97 -13.71 -2.10
C VAL A 18 0.12 -12.63 -2.80
N GLY A 19 0.62 -12.05 -3.91
CA GLY A 19 -0.15 -11.13 -4.76
C GLY A 19 0.11 -9.63 -4.56
N LYS A 20 1.26 -9.23 -3.99
CA LYS A 20 1.68 -7.82 -3.83
C LYS A 20 1.60 -7.03 -5.15
N THR A 21 2.27 -7.52 -6.20
CA THR A 21 2.23 -6.92 -7.54
C THR A 21 0.81 -6.85 -8.10
N CYS A 22 -0.02 -7.84 -7.82
CA CYS A 22 -1.41 -7.86 -8.27
C CYS A 22 -2.24 -6.78 -7.56
N LEU A 23 -2.06 -6.58 -6.25
CA LEU A 23 -2.70 -5.49 -5.50
C LEU A 23 -2.32 -4.12 -6.06
N VAL A 24 -1.03 -3.87 -6.30
CA VAL A 24 -0.56 -2.58 -6.86
C VAL A 24 -1.11 -2.37 -8.27
N ARG A 25 -1.07 -3.39 -9.13
CA ARG A 25 -1.62 -3.30 -10.49
C ARG A 25 -3.12 -3.07 -10.47
N LYS A 26 -3.87 -3.78 -9.64
CA LYS A 26 -5.32 -3.64 -9.53
C LYS A 26 -5.69 -2.23 -9.07
N PHE A 27 -5.05 -1.74 -8.01
CA PHE A 27 -5.25 -0.38 -7.53
C PHE A 27 -4.95 0.65 -8.63
N THR A 28 -3.84 0.51 -9.34
CA THR A 28 -3.43 1.53 -10.34
C THR A 28 -4.20 1.48 -11.65
N GLN A 29 -4.73 0.33 -12.05
CA GLN A 29 -5.43 0.16 -13.32
C GLN A 29 -6.92 0.54 -13.28
N LEU A 30 -7.57 0.58 -12.11
CA LEU A 30 -8.99 0.89 -11.99
C LEU A 30 -9.40 2.25 -12.62
N LEU A 31 -8.49 3.24 -12.61
CA LEU A 31 -8.74 4.54 -13.26
C LEU A 31 -8.52 4.54 -14.78
N ARG A 32 -7.71 3.61 -15.32
CA ARG A 32 -7.57 3.49 -16.79
C ARG A 32 -8.79 2.83 -17.42
N TYR A 33 -9.49 1.95 -16.71
CA TYR A 33 -10.69 1.27 -17.22
C TYR A 33 -11.90 2.20 -17.35
N GLN A 34 -12.14 3.12 -16.42
CA GLN A 34 -13.26 4.07 -16.56
C GLN A 34 -13.04 5.06 -17.71
N PHE A 35 -11.82 5.59 -17.86
CA PHE A 35 -11.48 6.44 -19.00
C PHE A 35 -11.54 5.66 -20.32
N TRP A 36 -11.06 4.41 -20.34
CA TRP A 36 -11.09 3.60 -21.56
C TRP A 36 -12.51 3.26 -21.96
N ILE A 37 -13.42 2.84 -21.06
CA ILE A 37 -14.82 2.57 -21.40
C ILE A 37 -15.53 3.83 -21.93
N ILE A 38 -15.31 4.99 -21.32
CA ILE A 38 -15.95 6.24 -21.77
C ILE A 38 -15.41 6.65 -23.15
N THR A 39 -14.10 6.54 -23.41
CA THR A 39 -13.53 6.81 -24.75
C THR A 39 -13.95 5.75 -25.77
N PHE A 40 -14.04 4.47 -25.41
CA PHE A 40 -14.43 3.38 -26.31
C PHE A 40 -15.91 3.45 -26.71
N LEU A 41 -16.80 3.83 -25.77
CA LEU A 41 -18.23 3.99 -26.04
C LEU A 41 -18.55 5.27 -26.83
N TYR A 42 -17.67 6.29 -26.80
CA TYR A 42 -17.85 7.52 -27.56
C TYR A 42 -17.31 7.48 -28.98
N ASP A 43 -16.29 6.64 -29.28
CA ASP A 43 -15.55 6.76 -30.54
C ASP A 43 -15.64 5.60 -31.54
N TYR A 44 -16.16 4.38 -31.25
CA TYR A 44 -16.01 3.30 -32.24
C TYR A 44 -17.13 2.25 -32.37
N ASP A 45 -17.53 2.08 -33.64
CA ASP A 45 -18.40 1.06 -34.21
C ASP A 45 -17.89 -0.36 -33.91
N ILE A 46 -18.80 -1.24 -33.47
CA ILE A 46 -18.53 -2.48 -32.71
C ILE A 46 -17.99 -3.67 -33.54
N GLU A 47 -17.57 -3.47 -34.79
CA GLU A 47 -17.26 -4.60 -35.70
C GLU A 47 -15.77 -4.82 -36.06
N ARG A 48 -14.84 -3.93 -35.70
CA ARG A 48 -13.45 -4.00 -36.20
C ARG A 48 -12.34 -4.23 -35.18
N ILE A 49 -12.56 -5.08 -34.18
CA ILE A 49 -11.52 -5.38 -33.18
C ILE A 49 -11.34 -6.90 -33.07
N GLY A 50 -10.28 -7.38 -33.73
CA GLY A 50 -9.83 -8.78 -33.73
C GLY A 50 -9.22 -9.23 -32.38
N PRO A 51 -8.02 -9.85 -32.34
CA PRO A 51 -7.51 -10.67 -31.22
C PRO A 51 -7.46 -9.99 -29.83
N VAL A 52 -7.52 -8.65 -29.80
CA VAL A 52 -7.66 -7.82 -28.60
C VAL A 52 -8.97 -8.05 -27.83
N LYS A 53 -10.05 -8.51 -28.48
CA LYS A 53 -11.32 -8.89 -27.82
C LYS A 53 -11.16 -10.16 -26.97
N CYS A 54 -10.25 -11.06 -27.36
CA CYS A 54 -10.02 -12.34 -26.67
C CYS A 54 -9.18 -12.17 -25.39
N SER A 55 -8.19 -11.27 -25.38
CA SER A 55 -7.45 -10.90 -24.16
C SER A 55 -8.30 -10.13 -23.15
N PHE A 56 -9.30 -9.36 -23.61
CA PHE A 56 -10.19 -8.57 -22.73
C PHE A 56 -11.18 -9.44 -21.93
N ILE A 57 -11.72 -10.50 -22.55
CA ILE A 57 -12.69 -11.40 -21.89
C ILE A 57 -11.99 -12.39 -20.94
N THR A 58 -10.74 -12.77 -21.24
CA THR A 58 -9.95 -13.70 -20.42
C THR A 58 -9.60 -13.09 -19.06
N PHE A 59 -9.31 -11.79 -19.02
CA PHE A 59 -8.90 -11.08 -17.79
C PHE A 59 -10.07 -10.84 -16.80
N PHE A 60 -11.30 -10.67 -17.29
CA PHE A 60 -12.50 -10.55 -16.45
C PHE A 60 -13.04 -11.89 -15.92
N LYS A 61 -12.57 -13.03 -16.45
CA LYS A 61 -12.90 -14.38 -15.96
C LYS A 61 -11.93 -14.92 -14.91
N GLY A 62 -11.07 -14.07 -14.36
CA GLY A 62 -10.10 -14.47 -13.35
C GLY A 62 -8.94 -15.33 -13.85
N ILE A 63 -8.71 -15.34 -15.17
CA ILE A 63 -7.56 -16.00 -15.75
C ILE A 63 -6.42 -14.98 -15.78
N PHE A 64 -5.64 -14.91 -14.70
CA PHE A 64 -4.28 -14.40 -14.80
C PHE A 64 -3.55 -15.26 -15.83
N PRO A 65 -2.74 -14.69 -16.75
CA PRO A 65 -1.95 -15.52 -17.65
C PRO A 65 -1.15 -16.51 -16.79
N PRO A 66 -1.32 -17.83 -17.00
CA PRO A 66 -0.57 -18.82 -16.23
C PRO A 66 0.93 -18.53 -16.43
N GLY A 67 1.65 -18.31 -15.33
CA GLY A 67 3.05 -17.93 -15.37
C GLY A 67 3.34 -16.43 -15.20
N GLN A 68 2.61 -15.73 -14.30
CA GLN A 68 3.06 -14.42 -13.83
C GLN A 68 4.46 -14.57 -13.20
N SER A 69 5.49 -14.22 -13.96
CA SER A 69 6.88 -14.35 -13.56
C SER A 69 7.14 -13.59 -12.26
N ALA A 70 7.96 -14.16 -11.38
CA ALA A 70 8.38 -13.50 -10.16
C ALA A 70 8.91 -12.08 -10.46
N THR A 71 8.51 -11.09 -9.68
CA THR A 71 9.06 -9.72 -9.77
C THR A 71 10.57 -9.81 -9.57
N ILE A 72 11.34 -9.35 -10.56
CA ILE A 72 12.80 -9.26 -10.47
C ILE A 72 13.11 -7.88 -9.92
N GLY A 73 13.54 -7.79 -8.65
CA GLY A 73 13.87 -6.53 -7.99
C GLY A 73 12.67 -5.82 -7.34
N VAL A 74 12.69 -4.48 -7.34
CA VAL A 74 11.65 -3.63 -6.74
C VAL A 74 11.03 -2.78 -7.84
N ASP A 75 9.70 -2.82 -7.97
CA ASP A 75 8.95 -1.99 -8.91
C ASP A 75 8.40 -0.74 -8.18
N PHE A 76 8.35 0.38 -8.88
CA PHE A 76 7.99 1.68 -8.31
C PHE A 76 6.84 2.29 -9.10
N MET A 77 5.78 2.67 -8.38
CA MET A 77 4.58 3.25 -8.94
C MET A 77 4.16 4.50 -8.18
N ILE A 78 3.64 5.51 -8.90
CA ILE A 78 3.02 6.68 -8.27
C ILE A 78 1.54 6.73 -8.65
N LYS A 79 0.66 6.82 -7.64
CA LYS A 79 -0.77 7.08 -7.86
C LYS A 79 -1.21 8.29 -7.03
N THR A 80 -1.92 9.21 -7.68
CA THR A 80 -2.57 10.33 -6.99
C THR A 80 -3.93 9.87 -6.48
N VAL A 81 -4.20 10.13 -5.20
CA VAL A 81 -5.47 9.85 -4.51
C VAL A 81 -5.98 11.18 -3.95
N LYS A 82 -7.31 11.38 -3.97
CA LYS A 82 -7.94 12.55 -3.36
C LYS A 82 -8.45 12.16 -1.97
N VAL A 83 -8.06 12.90 -0.93
CA VAL A 83 -8.51 12.70 0.45
C VAL A 83 -9.13 14.01 0.93
N GLY A 84 -10.46 14.06 1.02
CA GLY A 84 -11.18 15.32 1.17
C GLY A 84 -10.89 16.24 -0.02
N ASP A 85 -10.39 17.44 0.24
CA ASP A 85 -9.98 18.39 -0.81
C ASP A 85 -8.50 18.28 -1.22
N ASP A 86 -7.72 17.48 -0.49
CA ASP A 86 -6.28 17.39 -0.69
C ASP A 86 -5.94 16.32 -1.74
N LYS A 87 -5.13 16.68 -2.74
CA LYS A 87 -4.50 15.73 -3.68
C LYS A 87 -3.22 15.17 -3.04
N ILE A 88 -3.18 13.85 -2.86
CA ILE A 88 -2.10 13.10 -2.21
C ILE A 88 -1.43 12.22 -3.24
N LYS A 89 -0.09 12.18 -3.26
CA LYS A 89 0.65 11.23 -4.09
C LYS A 89 1.15 10.06 -3.24
N LEU A 90 0.75 8.85 -3.61
CA LEU A 90 1.28 7.62 -3.04
C LEU A 90 2.40 7.08 -3.93
N GLN A 91 3.59 6.98 -3.37
CA GLN A 91 4.76 6.28 -3.93
C GLN A 91 4.75 4.84 -3.42
N ILE A 92 4.30 3.92 -4.26
CA ILE A 92 4.12 2.51 -3.93
C ILE A 92 5.33 1.74 -4.42
N TRP A 93 6.01 1.08 -3.48
CA TRP A 93 7.16 0.22 -3.73
C TRP A 93 6.71 -1.24 -3.62
N ASP A 94 6.66 -1.92 -4.76
CA ASP A 94 6.36 -3.35 -4.85
C ASP A 94 7.67 -4.14 -4.78
N THR A 95 7.80 -4.99 -3.76
CA THR A 95 9.03 -5.76 -3.54
C THR A 95 8.89 -7.17 -4.11
N ALA A 96 9.98 -7.71 -4.66
CA ALA A 96 10.06 -9.14 -4.96
C ALA A 96 9.85 -9.95 -3.67
N GLY A 97 8.84 -10.82 -3.65
CA GLY A 97 8.60 -11.71 -2.50
C GLY A 97 9.58 -12.88 -2.38
N GLN A 98 10.58 -12.95 -3.25
CA GLN A 98 11.61 -13.97 -3.14
C GLN A 98 12.53 -13.64 -1.97
N GLU A 99 12.53 -14.54 -1.00
CA GLU A 99 13.41 -14.61 0.16
C GLU A 99 14.90 -14.42 -0.22
N ARG A 100 15.29 -14.81 -1.43
CA ARG A 100 16.66 -14.62 -1.97
C ARG A 100 17.06 -13.15 -2.19
N PHE A 101 16.13 -12.19 -2.12
CA PHE A 101 16.40 -10.75 -2.31
C PHE A 101 16.18 -9.89 -1.06
N ARG A 102 16.05 -10.48 0.13
CA ARG A 102 15.83 -9.76 1.40
C ARG A 102 16.84 -8.64 1.68
N SER A 103 18.12 -8.82 1.31
CA SER A 103 19.17 -7.79 1.49
C SER A 103 18.94 -6.51 0.67
N ILE A 104 18.27 -6.60 -0.48
CA ILE A 104 17.95 -5.45 -1.33
C ILE A 104 16.81 -4.64 -0.70
N THR A 105 15.88 -5.31 -0.02
CA THR A 105 14.65 -4.72 0.53
C THR A 105 14.88 -3.82 1.74
N GLN A 106 15.94 -4.06 2.52
CA GLN A 106 16.23 -3.33 3.77
C GLN A 106 16.29 -1.81 3.60
N SER A 107 16.90 -1.34 2.51
CA SER A 107 17.04 0.10 2.22
C SER A 107 15.69 0.80 1.99
N TYR A 108 14.65 0.06 1.59
CA TYR A 108 13.34 0.64 1.28
C TYR A 108 12.51 0.92 2.54
N TYR A 109 12.82 0.31 3.69
CA TYR A 109 12.09 0.47 4.95
C TYR A 109 12.34 1.82 5.64
N ARG A 110 13.56 2.37 5.57
CA ARG A 110 14.02 3.52 6.40
C ARG A 110 13.14 4.78 6.28
N SER A 111 12.52 5.01 5.12
CA SER A 111 11.68 6.18 4.85
C SER A 111 10.23 5.83 4.50
N ALA A 112 9.80 4.60 4.79
CA ALA A 112 8.42 4.20 4.60
C ALA A 112 7.52 4.95 5.58
N HIS A 113 6.42 5.50 5.07
CA HIS A 113 5.36 6.08 5.88
C HIS A 113 4.35 4.99 6.28
N ALA A 114 4.11 4.02 5.38
CA ALA A 114 3.32 2.83 5.65
C ALA A 114 4.01 1.59 5.09
N ILE A 115 3.83 0.47 5.78
CA ILE A 115 4.26 -0.86 5.31
C ILE A 115 3.03 -1.76 5.31
N VAL A 116 2.80 -2.40 4.16
CA VAL A 116 1.72 -3.36 3.94
C VAL A 116 2.34 -4.75 3.87
N LEU A 117 2.13 -5.55 4.90
CA LEU A 117 2.54 -6.95 4.95
C LEU A 117 1.39 -7.82 4.44
N VAL A 118 1.65 -8.59 3.39
CA VAL A 118 0.65 -9.37 2.67
C VAL A 118 0.90 -10.87 2.83
N TYR A 119 -0.14 -11.62 3.18
CA TYR A 119 -0.18 -13.08 3.10
C TYR A 119 -1.34 -13.54 2.22
N ASP A 120 -1.37 -14.82 1.89
CA ASP A 120 -2.43 -15.46 1.12
C ASP A 120 -3.32 -16.29 2.05
N VAL A 121 -4.64 -16.02 2.06
CA VAL A 121 -5.59 -16.69 2.97
C VAL A 121 -5.75 -18.19 2.66
N ALA A 122 -5.39 -18.62 1.45
CA ALA A 122 -5.40 -20.01 1.00
C ALA A 122 -3.99 -20.65 1.05
N CYS A 123 -3.05 -20.09 1.82
CA CYS A 123 -1.69 -20.63 1.92
C CYS A 123 -1.08 -20.43 3.32
N GLN A 124 -1.21 -21.44 4.19
CA GLN A 124 -0.67 -21.49 5.55
C GLN A 124 0.84 -21.17 5.60
N PRO A 125 1.71 -21.70 4.72
CA PRO A 125 3.13 -21.34 4.75
C PRO A 125 3.40 -19.84 4.56
N SER A 126 2.53 -19.12 3.86
CA SER A 126 2.67 -17.67 3.70
C SER A 126 2.36 -16.91 5.00
N PHE A 127 1.44 -17.44 5.81
CA PHE A 127 1.08 -16.92 7.12
C PHE A 127 2.15 -17.23 8.16
N ASP A 128 2.71 -18.44 8.14
CA ASP A 128 3.75 -18.88 9.08
C ASP A 128 5.05 -18.05 8.96
N CYS A 129 5.30 -17.44 7.80
CA CYS A 129 6.43 -16.53 7.59
C CYS A 129 6.20 -15.10 8.12
N LEU A 130 4.99 -14.71 8.53
CA LEU A 130 4.69 -13.35 8.99
C LEU A 130 5.58 -12.87 10.15
N PRO A 131 5.91 -13.68 11.17
CA PRO A 131 6.79 -13.25 12.27
C PRO A 131 8.19 -12.84 11.79
N GLU A 132 8.72 -13.52 10.77
CA GLU A 132 10.04 -13.21 10.22
C GLU A 132 10.02 -11.86 9.48
N TRP A 133 9.00 -11.63 8.65
CA TRP A 133 8.81 -10.34 7.99
C TRP A 133 8.58 -9.20 8.98
N LEU A 134 7.84 -9.46 10.06
CA LEU A 134 7.62 -8.49 11.12
C LEU A 134 8.94 -8.14 11.81
N GLY A 135 9.78 -9.12 12.12
CA GLY A 135 11.11 -8.88 12.69
C GLY A 135 11.98 -7.98 11.80
N GLU A 136 11.95 -8.16 10.47
CA GLU A 136 12.62 -7.26 9.54
C GLU A 136 12.04 -5.84 9.57
N ILE A 137 10.72 -5.71 9.57
CA ILE A 137 10.04 -4.41 9.65
C ILE A 137 10.47 -3.67 10.93
N GLU A 138 10.46 -4.36 12.07
CA GLU A 138 10.83 -3.77 13.35
C GLU A 138 12.31 -3.39 13.44
N GLN A 139 13.18 -4.14 12.76
CA GLN A 139 14.61 -3.87 12.73
C GLN A 139 14.97 -2.65 11.86
N TYR A 140 14.31 -2.48 10.71
CA TYR A 140 14.77 -1.54 9.68
C TYR A 140 13.82 -0.37 9.40
N ALA A 141 12.54 -0.47 9.74
CA ALA A 141 11.57 0.60 9.54
C ALA A 141 11.56 1.60 10.70
N ASN A 142 10.95 2.76 10.48
CA ASN A 142 10.70 3.71 11.55
C ASN A 142 9.65 3.15 12.52
N ARG A 143 9.83 3.32 13.84
CA ARG A 143 8.86 2.89 14.87
C ARG A 143 7.45 3.48 14.69
N ARG A 144 7.32 4.59 13.97
CA ARG A 144 6.04 5.26 13.67
C ARG A 144 5.47 4.89 12.31
N VAL A 145 6.06 3.93 11.61
CA VAL A 145 5.52 3.46 10.33
C VAL A 145 4.13 2.88 10.56
N PHE A 146 3.17 3.26 9.71
CA PHE A 146 1.82 2.71 9.76
C PHE A 146 1.87 1.26 9.25
N LYS A 147 1.76 0.29 10.16
CA LYS A 147 1.87 -1.15 9.88
C LYS A 147 0.50 -1.72 9.56
N ILE A 148 0.36 -2.29 8.37
CA ILE A 148 -0.90 -2.87 7.88
C ILE A 148 -0.69 -4.33 7.56
N LEU A 149 -1.56 -5.20 8.07
CA LEU A 149 -1.61 -6.61 7.70
C LEU A 149 -2.74 -6.84 6.69
N VAL A 150 -2.43 -7.52 5.59
CA VAL A 150 -3.39 -7.82 4.53
C VAL A 150 -3.47 -9.31 4.28
N GLY A 151 -4.66 -9.88 4.48
CA GLY A 151 -5.01 -11.23 4.02
C GLY A 151 -5.53 -11.18 2.59
N ASN A 152 -4.73 -11.53 1.60
CA ASN A 152 -5.10 -11.43 0.20
C ASN A 152 -5.69 -12.75 -0.34
N LYS A 153 -6.38 -12.66 -1.49
CA LYS A 153 -7.00 -13.76 -2.23
C LYS A 153 -8.26 -14.35 -1.58
N VAL A 154 -9.08 -13.49 -0.98
CA VAL A 154 -10.40 -13.92 -0.43
C VAL A 154 -11.36 -14.49 -1.47
N ASP A 155 -11.08 -14.30 -2.76
CA ASP A 155 -11.80 -14.98 -3.84
C ASP A 155 -11.64 -16.51 -3.81
N LYS A 156 -10.64 -17.03 -3.08
CA LYS A 156 -10.38 -18.46 -2.89
C LYS A 156 -10.97 -18.99 -1.57
N ASP A 157 -12.19 -18.59 -1.24
CA ASP A 157 -12.81 -18.93 0.06
C ASP A 157 -12.97 -20.46 0.26
N ASP A 158 -13.24 -21.21 -0.82
CA ASP A 158 -13.33 -22.67 -0.79
C ASP A 158 -11.99 -23.36 -0.46
N GLU A 159 -10.86 -22.69 -0.73
CA GLU A 159 -9.50 -23.16 -0.44
C GLU A 159 -8.92 -22.48 0.82
N ARG A 160 -9.74 -21.74 1.59
CA ARG A 160 -9.25 -20.95 2.72
C ARG A 160 -8.64 -21.84 3.80
N GLU A 161 -7.36 -21.58 4.09
CA GLU A 161 -6.63 -22.22 5.18
C GLU A 161 -6.59 -21.33 6.43
N ILE A 162 -6.62 -20.00 6.24
CA ILE A 162 -6.56 -19.01 7.32
C ILE A 162 -7.91 -18.30 7.49
N PRO A 163 -8.65 -18.59 8.58
CA PRO A 163 -9.84 -17.82 8.92
C PRO A 163 -9.51 -16.35 9.21
N GLU A 164 -10.39 -15.43 8.81
CA GLU A 164 -10.21 -13.98 9.03
C GLU A 164 -9.88 -13.65 10.50
N ARG A 165 -10.56 -14.31 11.45
CA ARG A 165 -10.32 -14.14 12.88
C ARG A 165 -8.88 -14.42 13.29
N ILE A 166 -8.21 -15.39 12.65
CA ILE A 166 -6.81 -15.72 12.95
C ILE A 166 -5.89 -14.60 12.45
N GLY A 167 -6.11 -14.10 11.24
CA GLY A 167 -5.37 -12.94 10.70
C GLY A 167 -5.53 -11.70 11.57
N LYS A 168 -6.77 -11.40 11.97
CA LYS A 168 -7.09 -10.28 12.85
C LYS A 168 -6.43 -10.40 14.23
N ASN A 169 -6.54 -11.58 14.86
CA ASN A 169 -5.91 -11.82 16.15
C ASN A 169 -4.38 -11.67 16.07
N PHE A 170 -3.76 -12.13 14.98
CA PHE A 170 -2.34 -11.93 14.75
C PHE A 170 -1.98 -10.45 14.60
N ALA A 171 -2.78 -9.68 13.86
CA ALA A 171 -2.60 -8.24 13.71
C ALA A 171 -2.64 -7.52 15.06
N ASP A 172 -3.69 -7.80 15.86
CA ASP A 172 -3.90 -7.19 17.18
C ASP A 172 -2.76 -7.56 18.15
N ALA A 173 -2.37 -8.84 18.18
CA ALA A 173 -1.32 -9.33 19.08
C ALA A 173 0.08 -8.78 18.77
N ASN A 174 0.34 -8.42 17.51
CA ASN A 174 1.66 -7.96 17.04
C ASN A 174 1.70 -6.44 16.75
N GLY A 175 0.69 -5.70 17.23
CA GLY A 175 0.65 -4.24 17.13
C GLY A 175 0.65 -3.73 15.70
N PHE A 176 -0.09 -4.37 14.80
CA PHE A 176 -0.45 -3.77 13.52
C PHE A 176 -1.50 -2.68 13.76
N ASP A 177 -1.39 -1.57 13.05
CA ASP A 177 -2.31 -0.46 13.19
C ASP A 177 -3.63 -0.69 12.42
N TYR A 178 -3.60 -1.58 11.42
CA TYR A 178 -4.75 -1.90 10.59
C TYR A 178 -4.67 -3.33 10.02
N PHE A 179 -5.82 -3.99 9.93
CA PHE A 179 -6.00 -5.30 9.30
C PHE A 179 -7.15 -5.23 8.30
N LEU A 180 -6.96 -5.85 7.13
CA LEU A 180 -7.98 -5.92 6.10
C LEU A 180 -7.77 -7.16 5.22
N GLU A 181 -8.84 -7.87 4.88
CA GLU A 181 -8.77 -8.88 3.82
C GLU A 181 -9.10 -8.28 2.45
N THR A 182 -8.39 -8.71 1.41
CA THR A 182 -8.51 -8.17 0.05
C THR A 182 -8.54 -9.28 -1.01
N SER A 183 -9.06 -8.96 -2.19
CA SER A 183 -8.77 -9.73 -3.39
C SER A 183 -8.34 -8.82 -4.52
N ALA A 184 -7.10 -9.06 -4.98
CA ALA A 184 -6.61 -8.42 -6.20
C ALA A 184 -7.34 -8.90 -7.46
N LEU A 185 -8.00 -10.06 -7.43
CA LEU A 185 -8.68 -10.64 -8.57
C LEU A 185 -9.95 -9.84 -8.89
N ASP A 186 -10.88 -9.80 -7.94
CA ASP A 186 -12.19 -9.17 -8.09
C ASP A 186 -12.23 -7.69 -7.67
N ALA A 187 -11.12 -7.16 -7.14
CA ALA A 187 -10.96 -5.81 -6.56
C ALA A 187 -11.50 -5.62 -5.14
N THR A 188 -11.95 -6.67 -4.46
CA THR A 188 -12.50 -6.58 -3.10
C THR A 188 -11.49 -5.91 -2.17
N ASN A 189 -11.93 -4.79 -1.57
CA ASN A 189 -11.18 -3.99 -0.60
C ASN A 189 -9.83 -3.39 -1.08
N VAL A 190 -9.49 -3.50 -2.37
CA VAL A 190 -8.21 -2.98 -2.89
C VAL A 190 -8.16 -1.45 -2.84
N ASP A 191 -9.19 -0.77 -3.32
CA ASP A 191 -9.24 0.70 -3.23
C ASP A 191 -9.35 1.17 -1.78
N LEU A 192 -10.13 0.44 -0.97
CA LEU A 192 -10.29 0.73 0.46
C LEU A 192 -8.94 0.70 1.19
N LEU A 193 -8.12 -0.32 0.95
CA LEU A 193 -6.79 -0.45 1.53
C LEU A 193 -5.96 0.83 1.33
N PHE A 194 -5.75 1.23 0.07
CA PHE A 194 -4.88 2.37 -0.24
C PHE A 194 -5.52 3.72 0.09
N HIS A 195 -6.84 3.82 0.04
CA HIS A 195 -7.55 5.02 0.49
C HIS A 195 -7.44 5.21 2.00
N GLU A 196 -7.52 4.14 2.79
CA GLU A 196 -7.32 4.19 4.24
C GLU A 196 -5.89 4.58 4.59
N VAL A 197 -4.89 4.02 3.87
CA VAL A 197 -3.49 4.44 4.02
C VAL A 197 -3.34 5.94 3.76
N ALA A 198 -3.87 6.44 2.65
CA ALA A 198 -3.78 7.87 2.33
C ALA A 198 -4.45 8.72 3.40
N THR A 199 -5.65 8.32 3.84
CA THR A 199 -6.46 9.05 4.83
C THR A 199 -5.77 9.11 6.19
N ARG A 200 -5.30 7.97 6.70
CA ARG A 200 -4.61 7.89 7.99
C ARG A 200 -3.36 8.77 8.00
N LEU A 201 -2.52 8.64 6.98
CA LEU A 201 -1.27 9.40 6.87
C LEU A 201 -1.52 10.91 6.69
N THR A 202 -2.51 11.30 5.90
CA THR A 202 -2.90 12.71 5.76
C THR A 202 -3.38 13.29 7.09
N ASN A 203 -4.19 12.56 7.84
CA ASN A 203 -4.69 13.01 9.13
C ASN A 203 -3.56 13.16 10.18
N ASP A 204 -2.59 12.25 10.17
CA ASP A 204 -1.43 12.35 11.08
C ASP A 204 -0.52 13.53 10.73
N MET A 205 -0.34 13.84 9.44
CA MET A 205 0.38 15.03 9.01
C MET A 205 -0.34 16.31 9.40
N LYS A 206 -1.66 16.41 9.17
CA LYS A 206 -2.46 17.59 9.56
C LYS A 206 -2.37 17.89 11.05
N LYS A 207 -2.47 16.86 11.90
CA LYS A 207 -2.29 17.00 13.36
C LYS A 207 -0.88 17.47 13.75
N CYS A 208 0.13 17.18 12.93
CA CYS A 208 1.49 17.69 13.16
C CYS A 208 1.60 19.16 12.75
N ASP A 209 0.99 19.54 11.62
CA ASP A 209 0.97 20.91 11.12
C ASP A 209 0.20 21.85 12.08
N ASP A 210 -0.95 21.43 12.59
CA ASP A 210 -1.78 22.22 13.52
C ASP A 210 -1.09 22.48 14.86
N ARG A 211 -0.29 21.53 15.34
CA ARG A 211 0.53 21.72 16.54
C ARG A 211 1.61 22.78 16.34
N TYR A 212 2.18 22.85 15.13
CA TYR A 212 3.20 23.83 14.79
C TYR A 212 2.62 25.23 14.61
N SER A 213 1.44 25.37 14.00
CA SER A 213 0.76 26.66 13.85
C SER A 213 0.36 27.24 15.20
N ASN A 214 -0.19 26.43 16.11
CA ASN A 214 -0.53 26.85 17.48
C ASN A 214 0.70 27.30 18.28
N TYR A 215 1.86 26.63 18.12
CA TYR A 215 3.10 27.06 18.79
C TYR A 215 3.59 28.43 18.29
N LYS A 216 3.38 28.76 17.01
CA LYS A 216 3.73 30.07 16.45
C LYS A 216 2.80 31.19 16.92
N SER A 217 1.51 30.92 17.11
CA SER A 217 0.56 31.91 17.59
C SER A 217 0.76 32.29 19.07
N ASP A 218 1.33 31.38 19.88
CA ASP A 218 1.61 31.61 21.31
C ASP A 218 2.91 32.39 21.63
N GLY A 219 3.54 33.01 20.62
CA GLY A 219 4.38 34.19 20.86
C GLY A 219 5.74 33.99 21.57
N ARG A 220 6.52 32.95 21.25
CA ARG A 220 7.98 32.97 21.47
C ARG A 220 8.73 33.14 20.16
N SER A 221 8.89 34.41 19.78
CA SER A 221 9.69 34.84 18.64
C SER A 221 11.18 34.65 18.92
N ALA A 222 11.72 33.48 18.60
CA ALA A 222 13.13 33.30 18.30
C ALA A 222 13.22 32.59 16.95
N GLY A 223 13.95 33.18 15.99
CA GLY A 223 14.03 32.69 14.61
C GLY A 223 14.39 31.21 14.55
N ILE A 224 13.44 30.39 14.11
CA ILE A 224 13.58 28.93 13.98
C ILE A 224 14.36 28.66 12.69
N SER A 225 15.59 28.17 12.83
CA SER A 225 16.42 27.70 11.72
C SER A 225 15.76 26.50 11.03
N LEU A 226 16.09 26.23 9.77
CA LEU A 226 15.74 24.97 9.09
C LEU A 226 16.17 23.73 9.91
N MET A 227 17.22 23.85 10.72
CA MET A 227 17.66 22.81 11.67
C MET A 227 16.68 22.57 12.82
N ASP A 228 15.95 23.60 13.27
CA ASP A 228 14.94 23.46 14.32
C ASP A 228 13.68 22.77 13.80
N ARG A 229 13.38 22.87 12.49
CA ARG A 229 12.29 22.09 11.86
C ARG A 229 12.58 20.59 11.86
N VAL A 230 13.82 20.21 11.55
CA VAL A 230 14.28 18.81 11.58
C VAL A 230 14.32 18.30 13.02
N THR A 231 14.82 19.12 13.95
CA THR A 231 14.89 18.79 15.38
C THR A 231 13.51 18.70 16.02
N MET A 232 12.52 19.51 15.60
CA MET A 232 11.15 19.41 16.09
C MET A 232 10.38 18.23 15.49
N GLN A 233 10.64 17.84 14.24
CA GLN A 233 10.19 16.53 13.74
C GLN A 233 10.81 15.39 14.56
N ALA A 234 12.09 15.47 14.92
CA ALA A 234 12.76 14.50 15.78
C ALA A 234 12.24 14.51 17.23
N ASN A 235 11.93 15.68 17.82
CA ASN A 235 11.46 15.79 19.22
C ASN A 235 9.96 15.53 19.36
N SER A 236 9.15 15.86 18.36
CA SER A 236 7.80 15.30 18.19
C SER A 236 7.87 13.78 18.03
N CYS A 237 8.97 13.25 17.48
CA CYS A 237 9.28 11.82 17.37
C CYS A 237 9.71 11.13 18.68
N CYS A 238 10.25 11.87 19.64
CA CYS A 238 10.74 11.33 20.93
C CYS A 238 9.79 11.53 22.13
N ALA A 239 8.69 12.29 21.98
CA ALA A 239 7.75 12.52 23.07
C ALA A 239 6.59 11.50 23.04
N ARG A 240 6.84 10.30 23.57
CA ARG A 240 5.86 9.39 24.21
C ARG A 240 6.66 8.21 24.77
N ASN A 241 7.12 8.38 26.01
CA ASN A 241 7.51 7.27 26.90
C ASN A 241 6.29 6.40 27.20
#